data_AF-A0A939HVD8-F1
#
_entry.id   AF-A0A939HVD8-F1
#
_cell.length_a   1.000
_cell.length_b   1.000
_cell.length_c   1.000
_cell.angle_alpha   90.00
_cell.angle_beta   90.00
_cell.angle_gamma   90.00
#
_symmetry.space_group_name_H-M   'P 1'
#
loop_
_entity.id
_entity.type
_entity.pdbx_description
1 polymer ?
#
loop_
_entity_poly.entity_id
_entity_poly.type
_entity_poly.pdbx_seq_one_letter_code
_entity_poly.pdbx_strand_id
1 'polypeptide(L)'
;MRWHPLKDGYRIGYTSYVQKGMSGGPLLNLKGELVAINGIHAYPLWDAPEYYQDGTEPCQALQEFIARSSFGIPIETVMEKAPKFTLKDVQISPDDSGWRERIGELYRRQRNVRDLIGKMRDEAESATSCIE
;
A
#
# COMPACT_ATOMS: atom_id res chain seq x y z
N MET A 1 10.20 12.79 -8.64
CA MET A 1 10.69 11.39 -8.66
C MET A 1 9.63 10.48 -9.24
N ARG A 2 9.99 9.63 -10.20
CA ARG A 2 9.06 8.69 -10.85
C ARG A 2 9.38 7.29 -10.34
N TRP A 3 8.54 6.76 -9.46
CA TRP A 3 8.63 5.37 -9.02
C TRP A 3 8.27 4.45 -10.20
N HIS A 4 9.12 3.46 -10.47
CA HIS A 4 8.78 2.39 -11.39
C HIS A 4 7.84 1.41 -10.66
N PRO A 5 6.73 0.99 -11.28
CA PRO A 5 5.90 -0.07 -10.72
C PRO A 5 6.73 -1.33 -10.50
N LEU A 6 6.53 -2.00 -9.38
CA LEU A 6 6.98 -3.38 -9.25
C LEU A 6 6.17 -4.26 -10.20
N LYS A 7 6.66 -5.48 -10.42
CA LYS A 7 5.99 -6.51 -11.18
C LYS A 7 4.55 -6.66 -10.72
N ASP A 8 3.66 -6.96 -11.67
CA ASP A 8 2.22 -7.10 -11.44
C ASP A 8 1.48 -5.80 -11.03
N GLY A 9 2.17 -4.64 -11.02
CA GLY A 9 1.55 -3.32 -10.91
C GLY A 9 1.49 -2.72 -9.50
N TYR A 10 2.23 -3.29 -8.55
CA TYR A 10 2.36 -2.73 -7.20
C TYR A 10 3.12 -1.41 -7.22
N ARG A 11 2.59 -0.40 -6.53
CA ARG A 11 3.18 0.96 -6.53
C ARG A 11 3.09 1.70 -5.20
N ILE A 12 2.21 1.30 -4.28
CA ILE A 12 2.06 1.98 -2.99
C ILE A 12 2.65 1.11 -1.89
N GLY A 13 3.83 1.50 -1.39
CA GLY A 13 4.46 0.89 -0.21
C GLY A 13 3.89 1.47 1.09
N TYR A 14 3.70 0.63 2.11
CA TYR A 14 3.26 1.04 3.45
C TYR A 14 3.77 0.08 4.55
N THR A 15 3.77 0.57 5.79
CA THR A 15 4.24 -0.15 6.99
C THR A 15 3.13 -0.50 7.98
N SER A 16 1.86 -0.33 7.58
CA SER A 16 0.73 -0.80 8.38
C SER A 16 0.84 -2.30 8.62
N TYR A 17 0.38 -2.74 9.79
CA TYR A 17 0.37 -4.16 10.12
C TYR A 17 -0.56 -4.93 9.19
N VAL A 18 0.01 -5.83 8.39
CA VAL A 18 -0.72 -6.75 7.51
C VAL A 18 -0.55 -8.15 8.06
N GLN A 19 -1.58 -8.98 7.95
CA GLN A 19 -1.54 -10.40 8.29
C GLN A 19 -1.84 -11.24 7.04
N LYS A 20 -1.39 -12.50 7.06
CA LYS A 20 -1.78 -13.47 6.04
C LYS A 20 -3.30 -13.53 5.94
N GLY A 21 -3.82 -13.55 4.71
CA GLY A 21 -5.26 -13.52 4.44
C GLY A 21 -5.85 -12.11 4.29
N MET A 22 -5.10 -11.03 4.54
CA MET A 22 -5.57 -9.66 4.29
C MET A 22 -5.40 -9.19 2.83
N SER A 23 -4.86 -10.04 1.95
CA SER A 23 -4.76 -9.76 0.51
C SER A 23 -6.13 -9.44 -0.08
N GLY A 24 -6.21 -8.42 -0.94
CA GLY A 24 -7.47 -7.88 -1.47
C GLY A 24 -8.12 -6.82 -0.56
N GLY A 25 -7.63 -6.60 0.65
CA GLY A 25 -8.14 -5.59 1.57
C GLY A 25 -7.89 -4.14 1.11
N PRO A 26 -8.71 -3.18 1.59
CA PRO A 26 -8.56 -1.78 1.21
C PRO A 26 -7.38 -1.11 1.93
N LEU A 27 -6.58 -0.36 1.17
CA LEU A 27 -5.65 0.63 1.72
C LEU A 27 -6.33 2.00 1.68
N LEU A 28 -6.51 2.62 2.85
CA LEU A 28 -7.20 3.89 3.00
C LEU A 28 -6.22 5.02 3.34
N ASN A 29 -6.46 6.20 2.79
CA ASN A 29 -5.72 7.40 3.21
C ASN A 29 -6.29 8.01 4.50
N LEU A 30 -5.71 9.12 4.95
CA LEU A 30 -6.10 9.81 6.19
C LEU A 30 -7.53 10.37 6.19
N LYS A 31 -8.18 10.47 5.01
CA LYS A 31 -9.57 10.88 4.86
C LYS A 31 -10.53 9.69 4.79
N GLY A 32 -10.02 8.45 4.85
CA GLY A 32 -10.82 7.24 4.67
C GLY A 32 -11.12 6.91 3.20
N GLU A 33 -10.44 7.54 2.25
CA GLU A 33 -10.61 7.26 0.82
C GLU A 33 -9.76 6.04 0.42
N LEU A 34 -10.33 5.15 -0.41
CA LEU A 34 -9.61 4.00 -0.97
C LEU A 34 -8.54 4.48 -1.95
N VAL A 35 -7.28 4.14 -1.69
CA VAL A 35 -6.13 4.52 -2.55
C VAL A 35 -5.43 3.33 -3.19
N ALA A 36 -5.54 2.13 -2.61
CA ALA A 36 -4.99 0.91 -3.22
C ALA A 36 -5.66 -0.36 -2.67
N ILE A 37 -5.41 -1.48 -3.34
CA ILE A 37 -5.73 -2.84 -2.89
C ILE A 37 -4.45 -3.49 -2.38
N ASN A 38 -4.42 -3.96 -1.12
CA ASN A 38 -3.31 -4.70 -0.54
C ASN A 38 -3.06 -6.01 -1.29
N GLY A 39 -1.79 -6.35 -1.60
CA GLY A 39 -1.46 -7.64 -2.19
C GLY A 39 -0.10 -8.24 -1.79
N ILE A 40 0.89 -7.42 -1.42
CA ILE A 40 2.20 -7.91 -0.92
C ILE A 40 2.33 -7.65 0.58
N HIS A 41 2.76 -8.66 1.32
CA HIS A 41 3.07 -8.60 2.74
C HIS A 41 4.58 -8.38 2.94
N ALA A 42 4.95 -7.52 3.90
CA ALA A 42 6.34 -7.30 4.29
C ALA A 42 7.02 -8.58 4.81
N TYR A 43 8.34 -8.69 4.69
CA TYR A 43 9.13 -9.83 5.15
C TYR A 43 8.64 -11.15 4.54
N PRO A 44 8.79 -11.33 3.20
CA PRO A 44 8.42 -12.58 2.55
C PRO A 44 9.16 -13.76 3.17
N LEU A 45 8.54 -14.95 3.13
CA LEU A 45 9.10 -16.17 3.75
C LEU A 45 10.35 -16.69 3.02
N TRP A 46 10.61 -16.21 1.82
CA TRP A 46 11.76 -16.55 0.99
C TRP A 46 12.42 -15.26 0.51
N ASP A 47 13.75 -15.26 0.47
CA ASP A 47 14.54 -14.19 -0.12
C ASP A 47 14.45 -14.28 -1.64
N ALA A 48 13.44 -13.62 -2.21
CA ALA A 48 13.36 -13.38 -3.64
C ALA A 48 13.43 -11.87 -3.88
N PRO A 49 14.30 -11.41 -4.81
CA PRO A 49 14.28 -10.02 -5.20
C PRO A 49 12.94 -9.69 -5.87
N GLU A 50 12.48 -8.47 -5.62
CA GLU A 50 11.34 -7.92 -6.30
C GLU A 50 11.85 -7.29 -7.59
N TYR A 51 11.08 -7.41 -8.65
CA TYR A 51 11.46 -6.84 -9.93
C TYR A 51 10.54 -5.68 -10.25
N TYR A 52 11.05 -4.71 -10.99
CA TYR A 52 10.20 -3.74 -11.66
C TYR A 52 9.36 -4.42 -12.75
N GLN A 53 8.32 -3.72 -13.18
CA GLN A 53 7.41 -4.21 -14.22
C GLN A 53 8.12 -4.45 -15.57
N ASP A 54 9.24 -3.78 -15.84
CA ASP A 54 10.08 -4.00 -17.02
C ASP A 54 11.07 -5.16 -16.87
N GLY A 55 11.10 -5.84 -15.71
CA GLY A 55 12.00 -6.95 -15.41
C GLY A 55 13.36 -6.55 -14.87
N THR A 56 13.65 -5.25 -14.73
CA THR A 56 14.88 -4.79 -14.07
C THR A 56 14.77 -4.91 -12.55
N GLU A 57 15.90 -5.08 -11.87
CA GLU A 57 15.95 -5.23 -10.41
C GLU A 57 16.22 -3.86 -9.74
N PRO A 58 15.55 -3.52 -8.63
CA PRO A 58 15.93 -2.41 -7.77
C PRO A 58 17.35 -2.58 -7.23
N CYS A 59 18.04 -1.47 -6.98
CA CYS A 59 19.32 -1.55 -6.26
C CYS A 59 19.13 -2.14 -4.85
N GLN A 60 20.21 -2.65 -4.24
CA GLN A 60 20.13 -3.31 -2.94
C GLN A 60 19.46 -2.47 -1.83
N ALA A 61 19.80 -1.19 -1.69
CA ALA A 61 19.21 -0.33 -0.66
C ALA A 61 17.68 -0.19 -0.82
N LEU A 62 17.22 -0.12 -2.07
CA LEU A 62 15.80 -0.07 -2.39
C LEU A 62 15.13 -1.45 -2.23
N GLN A 63 15.84 -2.52 -2.57
CA GLN A 63 15.38 -3.90 -2.37
C GLN A 63 15.12 -4.19 -0.89
N GLU A 64 16.00 -3.73 0.01
CA GLU A 64 15.84 -3.85 1.45
C GLU A 64 14.63 -3.04 1.97
N PHE A 65 14.39 -1.85 1.40
CA PHE A 65 13.22 -1.04 1.71
C PHE A 65 11.92 -1.71 1.24
N ILE A 66 11.92 -2.29 0.04
CA ILE A 66 10.80 -3.04 -0.52
C ILE A 66 10.52 -4.27 0.35
N ALA A 67 11.53 -5.07 0.67
CA ALA A 67 11.36 -6.31 1.43
C ALA A 67 10.73 -6.10 2.82
N ARG A 68 10.99 -4.96 3.48
CA ARG A 68 10.37 -4.61 4.78
C ARG A 68 9.02 -3.89 4.68
N SER A 69 8.55 -3.60 3.46
CA SER A 69 7.32 -2.88 3.21
C SER A 69 6.24 -3.82 2.66
N SER A 70 4.97 -3.51 2.96
CA SER A 70 3.83 -4.12 2.27
C SER A 70 3.50 -3.27 1.05
N PHE A 71 2.92 -3.87 0.00
CA PHE A 71 2.55 -3.13 -1.20
C PHE A 71 1.12 -3.37 -1.65
N GLY A 72 0.54 -2.28 -2.17
CA GLY A 72 -0.75 -2.27 -2.81
C GLY A 72 -0.70 -1.83 -4.27
N ILE A 73 -1.70 -2.29 -5.02
CA ILE A 73 -1.98 -1.88 -6.39
C ILE A 73 -2.86 -0.61 -6.32
N PRO A 74 -2.44 0.52 -6.91
CA PRO A 74 -3.22 1.76 -6.88
C PRO A 74 -4.61 1.57 -7.48
N ILE A 75 -5.62 2.21 -6.87
CA ILE A 75 -7.02 2.10 -7.32
C ILE A 75 -7.20 2.61 -8.75
N GLU A 76 -6.38 3.54 -9.19
CA GLU A 76 -6.33 4.05 -10.57
C GLU A 76 -6.05 2.92 -11.56
N THR A 77 -5.16 1.99 -11.20
CA THR A 77 -4.86 0.79 -12.01
C THR A 77 -6.11 -0.07 -12.23
N VAL A 78 -6.94 -0.19 -11.19
CA VAL A 78 -8.19 -0.95 -11.23
C VAL A 78 -9.21 -0.22 -12.08
N MET A 79 -9.34 1.10 -11.91
CA MET A 79 -10.25 1.94 -12.71
C MET A 79 -9.90 1.92 -14.20
N GLU A 80 -8.61 1.93 -14.55
CA GLU A 80 -8.13 1.82 -15.93
C GLU A 80 -8.44 0.44 -16.53
N LYS A 81 -8.19 -0.64 -15.78
CA LYS A 81 -8.33 -2.02 -16.29
C LYS A 81 -9.76 -2.54 -16.25
N ALA A 82 -10.59 -2.01 -15.35
CA ALA A 82 -11.97 -2.44 -15.15
C ALA A 82 -12.92 -1.22 -15.13
N PRO A 83 -13.00 -0.46 -16.23
CA PRO A 83 -13.77 0.79 -16.31
C PRO A 83 -15.29 0.58 -16.16
N LYS A 84 -15.76 -0.67 -16.18
CA LYS A 84 -17.17 -1.05 -16.03
C LYS A 84 -17.52 -1.53 -14.62
N PHE A 85 -16.68 -1.29 -13.60
CA PHE A 85 -17.09 -1.51 -12.22
C PHE A 85 -18.24 -0.56 -11.85
N THR A 86 -19.47 -1.05 -11.97
CA THR A 86 -20.63 -0.40 -11.37
C THR A 86 -20.79 -0.90 -9.94
N LEU A 87 -20.75 0.00 -8.96
CA LEU A 87 -21.10 -0.24 -7.56
C LEU A 87 -22.63 -0.45 -7.41
N LYS A 88 -23.26 -1.24 -8.29
CA LYS A 88 -24.72 -1.36 -8.32
C LYS A 88 -25.29 -2.15 -7.14
N ASP A 89 -24.47 -2.97 -6.48
CA ASP A 89 -24.97 -3.91 -5.46
C ASP A 89 -24.19 -3.89 -4.13
N VAL A 90 -23.34 -2.88 -3.88
CA VAL A 90 -22.70 -2.74 -2.56
C VAL A 90 -23.66 -2.04 -1.60
N GLN A 91 -24.48 -2.83 -0.92
CA GLN A 91 -25.26 -2.36 0.23
C GLN A 91 -24.31 -2.25 1.44
N ILE A 92 -23.76 -1.06 1.68
CA ILE A 92 -23.12 -0.77 2.97
C ILE A 92 -24.25 -0.71 4.00
N SER A 93 -24.29 -1.67 4.93
CA SER A 93 -25.25 -1.65 6.02
C SER A 93 -25.17 -0.30 6.77
N PRO A 94 -26.29 0.41 6.99
CA PRO A 94 -26.30 1.65 7.76
C PRO A 94 -25.86 1.48 9.22
N ASP A 95 -25.91 0.26 9.76
CA ASP A 95 -25.48 -0.08 11.13
C ASP A 95 -23.96 -0.25 11.27
N ASP A 96 -23.20 0.67 10.68
CA ASP A 96 -21.73 0.68 10.71
C ASP A 96 -21.19 1.68 11.75
N SER A 97 -22.06 2.18 12.63
CA SER A 97 -21.74 3.18 13.65
C SER A 97 -20.63 2.73 14.59
N GLY A 98 -20.65 1.45 14.99
CA GLY A 98 -19.61 0.83 15.82
C GLY A 98 -18.26 0.76 15.11
N TRP A 99 -18.22 0.54 13.80
CA TRP A 99 -16.97 0.52 13.03
C TRP A 99 -16.40 1.92 12.83
N ARG A 100 -17.24 2.92 12.59
CA ARG A 100 -16.80 4.32 12.50
C ARG A 100 -16.19 4.82 13.81
N GLU A 101 -16.82 4.51 14.94
CA GLU A 101 -16.28 4.88 16.25
C GLU A 101 -14.97 4.14 16.56
N ARG A 102 -14.90 2.84 16.24
CA ARG A 102 -13.71 2.01 16.47
C ARG A 102 -12.54 2.40 15.58
N ILE A 103 -12.78 2.71 14.29
CA ILE A 103 -11.78 3.28 13.39
C ILE A 103 -11.32 4.65 13.92
N GLY A 104 -12.26 5.51 14.34
CA GLY A 104 -11.93 6.81 14.92
C GLY A 104 -11.11 6.72 16.22
N GLU A 105 -11.33 5.70 17.05
CA GLU A 105 -10.52 5.45 18.25
C GLU A 105 -9.12 4.91 17.92
N LEU A 106 -9.02 3.93 16.99
CA LEU A 106 -7.73 3.44 16.48
C LEU A 106 -6.90 4.58 15.91
N TYR A 107 -7.55 5.46 15.15
CA TYR A 107 -6.92 6.62 14.54
C TYR A 107 -6.49 7.67 15.58
N ARG A 108 -7.31 7.94 16.60
CA ARG A 108 -6.94 8.84 17.73
C ARG A 108 -5.82 8.29 18.60
N ARG A 109 -5.74 6.95 18.74
CA ARG A 109 -4.64 6.28 19.45
C ARG A 109 -3.32 6.36 18.67
N GLN A 110 -3.37 6.41 17.35
CA GLN A 110 -2.21 6.66 16.52
C GLN A 110 -1.84 8.16 16.56
N ARG A 111 -1.31 8.62 17.70
CA ARG A 111 -0.51 9.85 17.72
C ARG A 111 0.70 9.63 16.80
N ASN A 112 0.98 10.59 15.92
CA ASN A 112 2.15 10.64 15.02
C ASN A 112 2.03 9.93 13.63
N VAL A 113 0.82 9.61 13.12
CA VAL A 113 0.68 9.02 11.76
C VAL A 113 1.31 9.89 10.66
N ARG A 114 1.15 11.22 10.74
CA ARG A 114 1.76 12.14 9.77
C ARG A 114 3.28 12.06 9.80
N ASP A 115 3.88 11.96 10.98
CA ASP A 115 5.33 11.83 11.15
C ASP A 115 5.83 10.48 10.64
N LEU A 116 5.07 9.40 10.86
CA LEU A 116 5.38 8.07 10.32
C LEU A 116 5.34 8.07 8.79
N ILE A 117 4.33 8.70 8.18
CA ILE A 117 4.25 8.86 6.72
C ILE A 117 5.43 9.68 6.22
N GLY A 118 5.80 10.76 6.91
CA GLY A 118 6.97 11.58 6.60
C GLY A 118 8.25 10.75 6.61
N LYS A 119 8.53 10.07 7.73
CA LYS A 119 9.71 9.19 7.87
C LYS A 119 9.78 8.12 6.79
N MET A 120 8.65 7.47 6.49
CA MET A 120 8.60 6.45 5.45
C MET A 120 8.90 7.04 4.06
N ARG A 121 8.41 8.26 3.78
CA ARG A 121 8.73 8.96 2.53
C ARG A 121 10.21 9.30 2.45
N ASP A 122 10.78 9.88 3.51
CA ASP A 122 12.19 10.28 3.54
C ASP A 122 13.11 9.06 3.35
N GLU A 123 12.76 7.94 3.98
CA GLU A 123 13.48 6.67 3.83
C GLU A 123 13.38 6.10 2.41
N ALA A 124 12.19 6.17 1.80
CA ALA A 124 11.96 5.74 0.43
C ALA A 124 12.72 6.64 -0.59
N GLU A 125 12.76 7.95 -0.35
CA GLU A 125 13.55 8.90 -1.14
C GLU A 125 15.06 8.63 -0.99
N SER A 126 15.52 8.37 0.23
CA SER A 126 16.91 7.97 0.47
C SER A 126 17.27 6.65 -0.21
N ALA A 127 16.37 5.67 -0.19
CA ALA A 127 16.58 4.36 -0.80
C ALA A 127 16.58 4.41 -2.34
N THR A 128 15.87 5.38 -2.92
CA THR A 128 15.83 5.60 -4.38
C THR A 128 17.00 6.42 -4.92
N SER A 129 17.90 6.93 -4.06
CA SER A 129 19.09 7.69 -4.48
C SER A 129 20.05 6.92 -5.40
N CYS A 130 19.91 5.59 -5.46
CA CYS A 130 20.65 4.69 -6.35
C CYS A 130 20.04 4.51 -7.74
N ILE A 131 18.85 5.07 -7.99
CA ILE A 131 18.20 5.05 -9.31
C ILE A 131 18.74 6.27 -10.08
N GLU A 132 19.75 6.05 -10.92
CA GLU A 132 20.28 7.07 -11.85
C GLU A 132 19.27 7.44 -12.94
#